data_AF-A0A662Q216-F1
#
_entry.id   AF-A0A662Q216-F1
#
_cell.length_a   1.000
_cell.length_b   1.000
_cell.length_c   1.000
_cell.angle_alpha   90.00
_cell.angle_beta   90.00
_cell.angle_gamma   90.00
#
_symmetry.space_group_name_H-M   'P 1'
#
loop_
_entity.id
_entity.type
_entity.pdbx_description
1 polymer ?
#
loop_
_entity_poly.entity_id
_entity_poly.type
_entity_poly.pdbx_seq_one_letter_code
_entity_poly.pdbx_strand_id
1 'polypeptide(L)'
;MAGGGGMTQSEKPRDMKEMTLLEHLIELKDRLKICLITVGVITAIMLVFPAHIYSPWEILGGLYKPVVSLVLDQLRAMVMPEVMQLIGEKITAPLEIYFIASLVFGLAFSSPVIGYEIFKYVDPALYPHERRMIYPFLAAFLGLFLAGLMFGLYIITPFTFKAMLIFFELVGAQPIITIMDFYMT
;
A
#
# COMPACT_ATOMS: atom_id res chain seq x y z
N MET A 1 -41.05 50.29 32.12
CA MET A 1 -40.53 48.91 32.25
C MET A 1 -40.29 48.42 30.82
N ALA A 2 -39.15 48.74 30.18
CA ALA A 2 -37.83 48.12 30.34
C ALA A 2 -37.84 46.61 30.06
N GLY A 3 -37.22 46.21 28.94
CA GLY A 3 -36.44 44.96 28.91
C GLY A 3 -36.76 43.98 27.78
N GLY A 4 -35.89 43.99 26.76
CA GLY A 4 -35.32 42.71 26.28
C GLY A 4 -35.85 42.15 24.96
N GLY A 5 -35.49 42.79 23.84
CA GLY A 5 -35.46 42.12 22.55
C GLY A 5 -34.45 40.97 22.57
N GLY A 6 -34.96 39.74 22.53
CA GLY A 6 -34.15 38.55 22.32
C GLY A 6 -33.69 38.50 20.87
N MET A 7 -32.47 38.97 20.61
CA MET A 7 -31.77 38.76 19.35
C MET A 7 -31.69 37.27 19.05
N THR A 8 -32.47 36.80 18.08
CA THR A 8 -32.21 35.58 17.35
C THR A 8 -30.80 35.67 16.80
N GLN A 9 -29.88 34.89 17.36
CA GLN A 9 -28.51 34.79 16.87
C GLN A 9 -28.60 34.31 15.42
N SER A 10 -28.34 35.24 14.50
CA SER A 10 -28.12 34.95 13.09
C SER A 10 -26.97 33.96 13.02
N GLU A 11 -27.27 32.69 12.70
CA GLU A 11 -26.25 31.75 12.25
C GLU A 11 -25.58 32.38 11.04
N LYS A 12 -24.34 32.84 11.23
CA LYS A 12 -23.49 33.30 10.13
C LYS A 12 -23.50 32.20 9.06
N PRO A 13 -23.84 32.51 7.80
CA PRO A 13 -23.63 31.56 6.71
C PRO A 13 -22.13 31.22 6.76
N ARG A 14 -21.81 29.95 6.97
CA ARG A 14 -20.41 29.50 6.91
C ARG A 14 -19.95 29.79 5.49
N ASP A 15 -18.99 30.70 5.42
CA ASP A 15 -18.12 30.96 4.27
C ASP A 15 -17.79 29.61 3.62
N MET A 16 -18.48 29.28 2.52
CA MET A 16 -18.03 28.25 1.59
C MET A 16 -16.70 28.80 1.13
N LYS A 17 -15.62 28.37 1.77
CA LYS A 17 -14.26 28.89 1.55
C LYS A 17 -14.03 28.89 0.04
N GLU A 18 -14.19 30.04 -0.59
CA GLU A 18 -13.98 30.21 -2.03
C GLU A 18 -12.47 30.15 -2.21
N MET A 19 -11.94 28.92 -2.26
CA MET A 19 -10.53 28.69 -2.47
C MET A 19 -10.22 29.06 -3.90
N THR A 20 -9.20 29.89 -4.07
CA THR A 20 -8.64 30.14 -5.40
C THR A 20 -8.03 28.84 -5.94
N LEU A 21 -7.98 28.67 -7.27
CA LEU A 21 -7.37 27.47 -7.88
C LEU A 21 -5.92 27.24 -7.41
N LEU A 22 -5.19 28.33 -7.12
CA LEU A 22 -3.84 28.26 -6.58
C LEU A 22 -3.80 27.67 -5.18
N GLU A 23 -4.73 28.05 -4.31
CA GLU A 23 -4.83 27.47 -2.96
C GLU A 23 -5.13 25.97 -3.02
N HIS A 24 -6.01 25.56 -3.93
CA HIS A 24 -6.32 24.14 -4.11
C HIS A 24 -5.11 23.36 -4.63
N LEU A 25 -4.32 23.92 -5.57
CA LEU A 25 -3.07 23.30 -6.02
C LEU A 25 -1.99 23.22 -4.93
N ILE A 26 -1.89 24.24 -4.07
CA ILE A 26 -0.97 24.24 -2.93
C ILE A 26 -1.34 23.13 -1.95
N GLU A 27 -2.64 22.97 -1.67
CA GLU A 27 -3.15 21.90 -0.83
C GLU A 27 -2.83 20.53 -1.42
N LEU A 28 -3.05 20.31 -2.72
CA LEU A 28 -2.67 19.07 -3.40
C LEU A 28 -1.19 18.76 -3.22
N LYS A 29 -0.31 19.75 -3.44
CA LYS A 29 1.14 19.59 -3.29
C LYS A 29 1.53 19.18 -1.87
N ASP A 30 0.96 19.83 -0.87
CA ASP A 30 1.31 19.54 0.52
C ASP A 30 0.79 18.18 0.97
N ARG A 31 -0.39 17.76 0.50
CA ARG A 31 -0.92 16.41 0.72
C ARG A 31 -0.12 15.34 0.00
N LEU A 32 0.22 15.57 -1.27
CA LEU A 32 1.07 14.68 -2.06
C LEU A 32 2.43 14.47 -1.39
N LYS A 33 3.01 15.53 -0.81
CA LYS A 33 4.27 15.45 -0.05
C LYS A 33 4.13 14.52 1.15
N ILE A 34 3.03 14.59 1.90
CA ILE A 34 2.76 13.68 3.02
C ILE A 34 2.71 12.24 2.52
N CYS A 35 1.95 11.96 1.46
CA CYS A 35 1.88 10.63 0.85
C CYS A 35 3.27 10.09 0.44
N LEU A 36 4.06 10.91 -0.25
CA LEU A 36 5.40 10.54 -0.70
C LEU A 36 6.35 10.27 0.48
N ILE A 37 6.32 11.10 1.52
CA ILE A 37 7.13 10.90 2.72
C ILE A 37 6.72 9.60 3.42
N THR A 38 5.42 9.34 3.58
CA THR A 38 4.94 8.10 4.22
C THR A 38 5.39 6.86 3.45
N VAL A 39 5.22 6.85 2.12
CA VAL A 39 5.70 5.74 1.28
C VAL A 39 7.22 5.58 1.40
N GLY A 40 7.97 6.67 1.34
CA GLY A 40 9.43 6.65 1.47
C GLY A 40 9.90 6.11 2.83
N VAL A 41 9.27 6.53 3.92
CA VAL A 41 9.59 6.07 5.28
C VAL A 41 9.28 4.58 5.43
N ILE A 42 8.12 4.11 5.00
CA ILE A 42 7.78 2.68 5.11
C ILE A 42 8.70 1.84 4.21
N THR A 43 9.00 2.31 3.00
CA THR A 43 9.93 1.64 2.09
C THR A 43 11.33 1.54 2.70
N ALA A 44 11.82 2.63 3.31
CA ALA A 44 13.10 2.64 4.01
C ALA A 44 13.10 1.70 5.21
N ILE A 45 11.99 1.62 5.96
CA ILE A 45 11.85 0.67 7.06
C ILE A 45 11.97 -0.77 6.53
N MET A 46 11.26 -1.10 5.45
CA MET A 46 11.30 -2.44 4.84
C MET A 46 12.68 -2.86 4.35
N LEU A 47 13.48 -1.91 3.84
CA LEU A 47 14.83 -2.14 3.33
C LEU A 47 15.92 -2.16 4.39
N VAL A 48 15.81 -1.31 5.43
CA VAL A 48 16.92 -1.02 6.35
C VAL A 48 16.74 -1.74 7.69
N PHE A 49 15.52 -2.06 8.11
CA PHE A 49 15.33 -2.79 9.36
C PHE A 49 15.66 -4.27 9.18
N PRO A 50 16.39 -4.88 10.14
CA PRO A 50 16.67 -6.30 10.12
C PRO A 50 15.41 -7.11 10.46
N ALA A 51 15.24 -8.23 9.76
CA ALA A 51 14.15 -9.19 9.97
C ALA A 51 14.12 -9.79 11.39
N HIS A 52 15.29 -10.11 11.96
CA HIS A 52 15.42 -10.71 13.30
C HIS A 52 16.04 -9.71 14.28
N ILE A 53 15.18 -9.04 15.05
CA ILE A 53 15.60 -8.02 16.02
C ILE A 53 16.25 -8.66 17.27
N TYR A 54 15.95 -9.93 17.54
CA TYR A 54 16.33 -10.62 18.79
C TYR A 54 17.65 -11.41 18.71
N SER A 55 18.24 -11.55 17.52
CA SER A 55 19.49 -12.28 17.31
C SER A 55 20.60 -11.33 16.82
N PRO A 56 21.23 -10.52 17.70
CA PRO A 56 22.33 -9.62 17.32
C PRO A 56 23.49 -10.35 16.62
N TRP A 57 23.64 -11.64 16.89
CA TRP A 57 24.68 -12.47 16.30
C TRP A 57 24.49 -12.68 14.79
N GLU A 58 23.25 -12.74 14.28
CA GLU A 58 22.99 -12.92 12.83
C GLU A 58 23.38 -11.67 12.02
N ILE A 59 23.24 -10.48 12.63
CA ILE A 59 23.67 -9.21 12.05
C ILE A 59 25.21 -9.17 11.95
N LEU A 60 25.91 -9.72 12.95
CA LEU A 60 27.37 -9.75 13.01
C LEU A 60 27.98 -10.91 12.18
N GLY A 61 27.22 -11.99 11.96
CA GLY A 61 27.60 -13.18 11.18
C GLY A 61 27.59 -12.99 9.66
N GLY A 62 27.32 -11.78 9.17
CA GLY A 62 27.46 -11.40 7.76
C GLY A 62 26.22 -11.66 6.89
N LEU A 63 25.11 -12.15 7.45
CA LEU A 63 23.88 -12.40 6.69
C LEU A 63 22.77 -11.42 7.08
N TYR A 64 22.96 -10.16 6.72
CA TYR A 64 21.92 -9.14 6.88
C TYR A 64 20.71 -9.47 6.01
N LYS A 65 19.55 -9.66 6.64
CA LYS A 65 18.26 -9.90 5.99
C LYS A 65 17.29 -8.76 6.30
N PRO A 66 16.83 -8.00 5.29
CA PRO A 66 15.88 -6.90 5.51
C PRO A 66 14.48 -7.44 5.82
N VAL A 67 13.64 -6.65 6.48
CA VAL A 67 12.25 -7.07 6.81
C VAL A 67 11.47 -7.53 5.57
N VAL A 68 11.69 -6.90 4.41
CA VAL A 68 11.04 -7.31 3.16
C VAL A 68 11.30 -8.78 2.79
N SER A 69 12.45 -9.35 3.17
CA SER A 69 12.76 -10.76 2.90
C SER A 69 11.79 -11.73 3.60
N LEU A 70 11.32 -11.39 4.81
CA LEU A 70 10.30 -12.20 5.52
C LEU A 70 8.98 -12.20 4.76
N VAL A 71 8.59 -11.05 4.22
CA VAL A 71 7.34 -10.93 3.46
C VAL A 71 7.43 -11.72 2.16
N LEU A 72 8.59 -11.64 1.48
CA LEU A 72 8.84 -12.40 0.24
C LEU A 72 8.88 -13.91 0.48
N ASP A 73 9.53 -14.37 1.56
CA ASP A 73 9.57 -15.78 1.93
C ASP A 73 8.16 -16.30 2.25
N GLN A 74 7.35 -15.51 2.96
CA GLN A 74 5.96 -15.86 3.27
C GLN A 74 5.09 -15.90 2.00
N LEU A 75 5.24 -14.94 1.10
CA LEU A 75 4.55 -14.94 -0.18
C LEU A 75 4.91 -16.16 -1.01
N ARG A 76 6.21 -16.48 -1.10
CA ARG A 76 6.69 -17.65 -1.81
C ARG A 76 6.10 -18.93 -1.24
N ALA A 77 6.10 -19.09 0.08
CA ALA A 77 5.54 -20.27 0.75
C ALA A 77 4.02 -20.42 0.53
N MET A 78 3.31 -19.31 0.38
CA MET A 78 1.86 -19.31 0.18
C MET A 78 1.44 -19.58 -1.27
N VAL A 79 2.23 -19.10 -2.23
CA VAL A 79 1.81 -18.98 -3.63
C VAL A 79 2.55 -19.96 -4.56
N MET A 80 3.82 -20.26 -4.29
CA MET A 80 4.67 -21.00 -5.21
C MET A 80 4.36 -22.51 -5.16
N PRO A 81 3.98 -23.15 -6.29
CA PRO A 81 3.82 -24.60 -6.34
C PRO A 81 5.16 -25.32 -6.14
N GLU A 82 5.17 -26.41 -5.37
CA GLU A 82 6.40 -27.18 -5.06
C GLU A 82 7.09 -27.76 -6.31
N VAL A 83 6.32 -28.01 -7.37
CA VAL A 83 6.83 -28.56 -8.64
C VAL A 83 7.61 -27.55 -9.48
N MET A 84 7.51 -26.24 -9.17
CA MET A 84 8.12 -25.18 -9.95
C MET A 84 9.55 -24.89 -9.47
N GLN A 85 10.48 -24.70 -10.39
CA GLN A 85 11.85 -24.32 -10.05
C GLN A 85 12.05 -22.81 -10.22
N LEU A 86 12.64 -22.19 -9.21
CA LEU A 86 12.97 -20.76 -9.19
C LEU A 86 14.45 -20.57 -9.54
N ILE A 87 14.74 -19.87 -10.63
CA ILE A 87 16.12 -19.64 -11.08
C ILE A 87 16.50 -18.15 -11.06
N GLY A 88 17.77 -17.88 -10.76
CA GLY A 88 18.35 -16.53 -10.84
C GLY A 88 18.99 -16.32 -12.20
N GLU A 89 18.48 -15.38 -13.00
CA GLU A 89 19.08 -15.02 -14.29
C GLU A 89 20.16 -13.94 -14.13
N LYS A 90 19.88 -12.90 -13.33
CA LYS A 90 20.75 -11.73 -13.17
C LYS A 90 21.35 -11.70 -11.76
N ILE A 91 22.63 -11.33 -11.66
CA ILE A 91 23.30 -11.13 -10.37
C ILE A 91 22.68 -9.97 -9.55
N THR A 92 22.08 -9.00 -10.23
CA THR A 92 21.40 -7.86 -9.60
C THR A 92 19.98 -8.17 -9.13
N ALA A 93 19.40 -9.30 -9.57
CA ALA A 93 18.00 -9.63 -9.32
C ALA A 93 17.61 -9.60 -7.83
N PRO A 94 18.40 -10.16 -6.88
CA PRO A 94 18.03 -10.12 -5.47
C PRO A 94 17.87 -8.70 -4.90
N LEU A 95 18.79 -7.79 -5.29
CA LEU A 95 18.75 -6.39 -4.86
C LEU A 95 17.54 -5.66 -5.47
N GLU A 96 17.29 -5.90 -6.76
CA GLU A 96 16.17 -5.32 -7.48
C GLU A 96 14.82 -5.76 -6.88
N ILE A 97 14.68 -7.05 -6.57
CA ILE A 97 13.49 -7.60 -5.90
C ILE A 97 13.29 -6.94 -4.54
N TYR A 98 14.32 -6.84 -3.71
CA TYR A 98 14.18 -6.20 -2.40
C TYR A 98 13.76 -4.74 -2.52
N PHE A 99 14.32 -4.00 -3.47
CA PHE A 99 13.93 -2.61 -3.71
C PHE A 99 12.49 -2.49 -4.20
N ILE A 100 12.12 -3.20 -5.25
CA ILE A 100 10.77 -3.13 -5.84
C ILE A 100 9.73 -3.64 -4.86
N ALA A 101 9.97 -4.78 -4.21
CA ALA A 101 9.04 -5.32 -3.22
C ALA A 101 8.85 -4.35 -2.06
N SER A 102 9.93 -3.75 -1.54
CA SER A 102 9.82 -2.77 -0.46
C SER A 102 9.02 -1.55 -0.87
N LEU A 103 9.13 -1.11 -2.12
CA LEU A 103 8.34 -0.01 -2.66
C LEU A 103 6.86 -0.38 -2.81
N VAL A 104 6.57 -1.57 -3.35
CA VAL A 104 5.20 -2.09 -3.51
C VAL A 104 4.52 -2.25 -2.15
N PHE A 105 5.19 -2.87 -1.19
CA PHE A 105 4.68 -2.99 0.18
C PHE A 105 4.61 -1.62 0.87
N GLY A 106 5.59 -0.75 0.65
CA GLY A 106 5.58 0.62 1.15
C GLY A 106 4.34 1.38 0.69
N LEU A 107 3.97 1.25 -0.58
CA LEU A 107 2.73 1.80 -1.13
C LEU A 107 1.49 1.14 -0.49
N ALA A 108 1.46 -0.19 -0.40
CA ALA A 108 0.33 -0.93 0.12
C ALA A 108 0.04 -0.61 1.60
N PHE A 109 1.07 -0.55 2.43
CA PHE A 109 0.96 -0.16 3.84
C PHE A 109 0.70 1.33 4.03
N SER A 110 1.10 2.18 3.06
CA SER A 110 0.76 3.60 3.06
C SER A 110 -0.68 3.88 2.61
N SER A 111 -1.39 2.90 2.05
CA SER A 111 -2.75 3.08 1.52
C SER A 111 -3.73 3.75 2.49
N PRO A 112 -3.75 3.49 3.82
CA PRO A 112 -4.67 4.18 4.73
C PRO A 112 -4.40 5.68 4.82
N VAL A 113 -3.12 6.06 4.82
CA VAL A 113 -2.69 7.47 4.86
C VAL A 113 -2.99 8.15 3.54
N ILE A 114 -2.71 7.47 2.41
CA ILE A 114 -3.03 7.98 1.07
C ILE A 114 -4.53 8.22 0.93
N GLY A 115 -5.37 7.26 1.32
CA GLY A 115 -6.82 7.40 1.27
C GLY A 115 -7.33 8.56 2.14
N TYR A 116 -6.75 8.75 3.32
CA TYR A 116 -7.08 9.87 4.21
C TYR A 116 -6.68 11.23 3.62
N GLU A 117 -5.48 11.36 3.05
CA GLU A 117 -5.03 12.61 2.45
C GLU A 117 -5.79 12.95 1.16
N ILE A 118 -6.08 11.95 0.31
CA ILE A 118 -6.98 12.12 -0.85
C ILE A 118 -8.34 12.62 -0.38
N PHE A 119 -8.91 12.01 0.65
CA PHE A 119 -10.19 12.46 1.17
C PHE A 119 -10.12 13.93 1.65
N LYS A 120 -9.12 14.26 2.48
CA LYS A 120 -8.98 15.61 3.02
C LYS A 120 -8.78 16.69 1.96
N TYR A 121 -8.21 16.32 0.81
CA TYR A 121 -8.10 17.21 -0.35
C TYR A 121 -9.48 17.56 -0.94
N VAL A 122 -10.42 16.61 -0.89
CA VAL A 122 -11.78 16.75 -1.40
C VAL A 122 -12.72 17.36 -0.36
N ASP A 123 -12.46 17.17 0.95
CA ASP A 123 -13.22 17.75 2.09
C ASP A 123 -13.61 19.24 1.93
N PRO A 124 -12.76 20.17 1.48
CA PRO A 124 -13.16 21.56 1.28
C PRO A 124 -14.33 21.74 0.31
N ALA A 125 -14.55 20.78 -0.60
CA ALA A 125 -15.66 20.78 -1.55
C ALA A 125 -16.94 20.09 -1.00
N LEU A 126 -16.88 19.42 0.16
CA LEU A 126 -18.03 18.70 0.75
C LEU A 126 -18.84 19.57 1.71
N TYR A 127 -20.15 19.37 1.70
CA TYR A 127 -21.03 20.06 2.64
C TYR A 127 -20.76 19.58 4.08
N PRO A 128 -20.96 20.44 5.10
CA PRO A 128 -20.69 20.10 6.51
C PRO A 128 -21.41 18.84 7.02
N HIS A 129 -22.56 18.50 6.44
CA HIS A 129 -23.33 17.30 6.80
C HIS A 129 -22.76 16.01 6.18
N GLU A 130 -22.01 16.11 5.08
CA GLU A 130 -21.37 14.98 4.38
C GLU A 130 -20.01 14.62 5.02
N ARG A 131 -19.41 15.54 5.79
CA ARG A 131 -18.17 15.30 6.54
C ARG A 131 -18.27 14.22 7.60
N ARG A 132 -19.48 13.75 7.95
CA ARG A 132 -19.63 12.57 8.82
C ARG A 132 -19.43 11.26 8.05
N MET A 133 -19.63 11.26 6.74
CA MET A 133 -19.49 10.08 5.86
C MET A 133 -18.03 9.72 5.56
N ILE A 134 -17.08 10.52 6.04
CA ILE A 134 -15.64 10.31 5.86
C ILE A 134 -15.18 9.00 6.49
N TYR A 135 -15.52 8.79 7.75
CA TYR A 135 -15.12 7.62 8.51
C TYR A 135 -15.64 6.30 7.89
N PRO A 136 -16.93 6.17 7.54
CA PRO A 136 -17.40 4.97 6.86
C PRO A 136 -16.82 4.82 5.45
N PHE A 137 -16.59 5.92 4.71
CA PHE A 137 -15.95 5.86 3.40
C PHE A 137 -14.50 5.37 3.48
N LEU A 138 -13.71 5.92 4.41
CA LEU A 138 -12.32 5.51 4.61
C LEU A 138 -12.23 4.07 5.11
N ALA A 139 -13.14 3.66 5.99
CA ALA A 139 -13.24 2.27 6.44
C ALA A 139 -13.61 1.32 5.28
N ALA A 140 -14.53 1.73 4.40
CA ALA A 140 -14.89 0.97 3.21
C ALA A 140 -13.71 0.90 2.22
N PHE A 141 -13.00 1.99 1.98
CA PHE A 141 -11.80 2.04 1.14
C PHE A 141 -10.73 1.08 1.66
N LEU A 142 -10.42 1.14 2.95
CA LEU A 142 -9.43 0.25 3.57
C LEU A 142 -9.90 -1.21 3.53
N GLY A 143 -11.18 -1.46 3.80
CA GLY A 143 -11.79 -2.78 3.72
C GLY A 143 -11.71 -3.37 2.31
N LEU A 144 -12.04 -2.59 1.27
CA LEU A 144 -11.93 -3.00 -0.13
C LEU A 144 -10.48 -3.21 -0.55
N PHE A 145 -9.56 -2.36 -0.09
CA PHE A 145 -8.14 -2.50 -0.39
C PHE A 145 -7.59 -3.82 0.18
N LEU A 146 -7.87 -4.11 1.45
CA LEU A 146 -7.48 -5.37 2.09
C LEU A 146 -8.17 -6.57 1.44
N ALA A 147 -9.47 -6.46 1.13
CA ALA A 147 -10.19 -7.51 0.43
C ALA A 147 -9.59 -7.78 -0.96
N GLY A 148 -9.21 -6.74 -1.70
CA GLY A 148 -8.51 -6.85 -2.97
C GLY A 148 -7.13 -7.52 -2.84
N LEU A 149 -6.36 -7.15 -1.82
CA LEU A 149 -5.07 -7.77 -1.54
C LEU A 149 -5.20 -9.27 -1.23
N MET A 150 -6.16 -9.63 -0.37
CA MET A 150 -6.45 -11.02 -0.05
C MET A 150 -6.99 -11.79 -1.25
N PHE A 151 -7.87 -11.17 -2.05
CA PHE A 151 -8.41 -11.77 -3.26
C PHE A 151 -7.31 -12.05 -4.29
N GLY A 152 -6.40 -11.09 -4.52
CA GLY A 152 -5.25 -11.27 -5.39
C GLY A 152 -4.39 -12.46 -4.95
N LEU A 153 -3.96 -12.44 -3.68
CA LEU A 153 -3.02 -13.43 -3.13
C LEU A 153 -3.60 -14.84 -3.00
N TYR A 154 -4.84 -14.99 -2.52
CA TYR A 154 -5.40 -16.30 -2.19
C TYR A 154 -6.25 -16.91 -3.31
N ILE A 155 -6.72 -16.11 -4.27
CA ILE A 155 -7.61 -16.60 -5.33
C ILE A 155 -6.95 -16.46 -6.69
N ILE A 156 -6.58 -15.24 -7.09
CA ILE A 156 -6.11 -14.98 -8.45
C ILE A 156 -4.75 -15.63 -8.70
N THR A 157 -3.76 -15.37 -7.83
CA THR A 157 -2.40 -15.90 -8.04
C THR A 157 -2.33 -17.44 -8.07
N PRO A 158 -2.91 -18.20 -7.11
CA PRO A 158 -2.90 -19.66 -7.18
C PRO A 158 -3.71 -20.21 -8.35
N PHE A 159 -4.80 -19.53 -8.74
CA PHE A 159 -5.56 -19.89 -9.95
C PHE A 159 -4.70 -19.75 -11.21
N THR A 160 -3.97 -18.65 -11.34
CA THR A 160 -3.05 -18.41 -12.47
C THR A 160 -1.97 -19.49 -12.53
N PHE A 161 -1.28 -19.79 -11.42
CA PHE A 161 -0.27 -20.85 -11.40
C PHE A 161 -0.87 -22.21 -11.77
N LYS A 162 -2.01 -22.58 -11.20
CA LYS A 162 -2.69 -23.84 -11.52
C LYS A 162 -3.09 -23.93 -13.00
N ALA A 163 -3.62 -22.84 -13.56
CA ALA A 163 -3.97 -22.77 -14.97
C ALA A 163 -2.75 -22.93 -15.87
N MET A 164 -1.64 -22.25 -15.55
CA MET A 164 -0.39 -22.34 -16.33
C MET A 164 0.27 -23.71 -16.24
N LEU A 165 0.25 -24.36 -15.07
CA LEU A 165 0.82 -25.70 -14.90
C LEU A 165 0.18 -26.74 -15.83
N ILE A 166 -1.12 -26.65 -16.08
CA ILE A 166 -1.81 -27.52 -17.05
C ILE A 166 -1.19 -27.37 -18.46
N PHE A 167 -0.87 -26.15 -18.87
CA PHE A 167 -0.24 -25.92 -20.18
C PHE A 167 1.18 -26.46 -20.26
N PHE A 168 1.96 -26.38 -19.17
CA PHE A 168 3.30 -26.98 -19.13
C PHE A 168 3.25 -28.50 -19.31
N GLU A 169 2.32 -29.17 -18.63
CA GLU A 169 2.09 -30.61 -18.78
C GLU A 169 1.67 -30.99 -20.21
N LEU A 170 0.76 -30.21 -20.83
CA LEU A 170 0.30 -30.45 -22.20
C LEU A 170 1.42 -30.35 -23.25
N VAL A 171 2.40 -29.48 -23.03
CA VAL A 171 3.54 -29.28 -23.94
C VAL A 171 4.73 -30.21 -23.58
N GLY A 172 4.66 -30.91 -22.44
CA GLY A 172 5.76 -31.75 -21.94
C GLY A 172 6.97 -30.94 -21.49
N ALA A 173 6.77 -29.68 -21.08
CA ALA A 173 7.83 -28.78 -20.64
C ALA A 173 7.93 -28.72 -19.11
N GLN A 174 9.13 -28.52 -18.59
CA GLN A 174 9.34 -28.34 -17.15
C GLN A 174 8.92 -26.93 -16.72
N PRO A 175 8.18 -26.77 -15.59
CA PRO A 175 7.77 -25.46 -15.09
C PRO A 175 8.95 -24.77 -14.38
N ILE A 176 9.65 -23.93 -15.12
CA ILE A 176 10.75 -23.08 -14.61
C ILE A 176 10.29 -21.64 -14.67
N ILE A 177 10.51 -20.87 -13.60
CA ILE A 177 10.26 -19.43 -13.57
C ILE A 177 11.49 -18.69 -13.07
N THR A 178 11.77 -17.54 -13.66
CA THR A 178 12.82 -16.64 -13.19
C THR A 178 12.38 -15.94 -11.91
N ILE A 179 13.31 -15.69 -11.00
CA ILE A 179 13.02 -15.02 -9.72
C ILE A 179 12.39 -13.65 -9.90
N MET A 180 12.80 -12.87 -10.91
CA MET A 180 12.21 -11.58 -11.22
C MET A 180 10.76 -11.74 -11.67
N ASP A 181 10.51 -12.63 -12.63
CA ASP A 181 9.17 -12.86 -13.17
C ASP A 181 8.21 -13.34 -12.08
N PHE A 182 8.67 -14.22 -11.19
CA PHE A 182 7.85 -14.72 -10.08
C PHE A 182 7.32 -13.60 -9.16
N TYR A 183 8.16 -12.63 -8.82
CA TYR A 183 7.76 -11.52 -7.92
C TYR A 183 7.09 -10.36 -8.64
N MET A 184 7.15 -10.31 -9.97
CA MET A 184 6.58 -9.25 -10.80
C MET A 184 5.29 -9.65 -11.53
N THR A 185 4.91 -10.93 -11.48
CA THR A 185 3.69 -11.49 -12.08
C THR A 185 2.49 -11.32 -11.15
#